data_AF-A0A3D0CSK9-F1
#
_entry.id   AF-A0A3D0CSK9-F1
#
_cell.length_a   1.000
_cell.length_b   1.000
_cell.length_c   1.000
_cell.angle_alpha   90.00
_cell.angle_beta   90.00
_cell.angle_gamma   90.00
#
_symmetry.space_group_name_H-M   'P 1'
#
loop_
_entity.id
_entity.type
_entity.pdbx_description
1 polymer ?
#
loop_
_entity_poly.entity_id
_entity_poly.type
_entity_poly.pdbx_seq_one_letter_code
_entity_poly.pdbx_strand_id
1 'polypeptide(L)'
;MLRFLRPRHRWLLAFLVLSLLPTTVLAQGEDQDPDALHVRAALEARGYQVLEIGFATDDQGRQDRSTVYVAMQAAEPQLDSDTTVRQVVVGLGALRDVYAEADVLVVALQVERYWLLYPSTSQNFDDWFNELIGFDEFWHPIRRALKILDTETGRFISEKDFTAKDFTQKDFGGGTPPPPQDDAQRSDENILLQPSTFFLPADSETIGLALAQLSDRQGQPLIGHEVRFSFVATGSDPQDLGTITTNEDAGVAIRPFTASRALGQVLIQASTGSQNAAVPVLVDRAPRTADALRAVLKEAYEVEDYLFRDAGREQGTNYMGDKQDIAWVETVMDQQSFNRRVANQALRSFGTLRTLFPESTEFVNVLDWKDPNGQTYYIVHMLLATAMDQWLDGTITAEALLARSEVQVLDQDGTPVSGKDFINKNFTPTNGPSVDVSRTVTAQVTEESWGEQLSAGIFRVPLGGSADDFSIEALDENATGFELFDNGAMSAPLVSWHAGDDEAALKALHLNEGQYLLTVLGPAPASVTLGYTEHQSR
;
A
#
# COMPACT_ATOMS: atom_id res chain seq x y z
N MET A 1 -44.38 -29.45 -26.83
CA MET A 1 -44.01 -30.63 -26.03
C MET A 1 -42.49 -30.77 -26.09
N LEU A 2 -41.83 -30.12 -25.12
CA LEU A 2 -40.44 -30.30 -24.62
C LEU A 2 -39.33 -30.74 -25.60
N ARG A 3 -38.36 -29.84 -25.85
CA ARG A 3 -36.91 -30.03 -25.61
C ARG A 3 -36.10 -28.88 -26.23
N PHE A 4 -35.82 -27.84 -25.44
CA PHE A 4 -34.67 -26.95 -25.62
C PHE A 4 -34.31 -26.40 -24.23
N LEU A 5 -33.22 -26.92 -23.65
CA LEU A 5 -32.55 -26.40 -22.46
C LEU A 5 -31.06 -26.27 -22.77
N ARG A 6 -30.48 -25.17 -22.27
CA ARG A 6 -29.19 -24.53 -22.62
C ARG A 6 -27.96 -25.26 -22.08
N PRO A 7 -26.76 -25.01 -22.66
CA PRO A 7 -25.47 -25.44 -22.11
C PRO A 7 -25.01 -24.44 -21.03
N ARG A 8 -25.16 -24.78 -19.75
CA ARG A 8 -24.67 -23.94 -18.63
C ARG A 8 -23.79 -24.66 -17.60
N HIS A 9 -23.38 -25.90 -17.87
CA HIS A 9 -22.64 -26.71 -16.88
C HIS A 9 -21.37 -27.40 -17.40
N ARG A 10 -20.74 -26.88 -18.48
CA ARG A 10 -19.42 -27.40 -18.91
C ARG A 10 -18.29 -27.01 -17.95
N TRP A 11 -18.41 -25.89 -17.25
CA TRP A 11 -17.45 -25.39 -16.27
C TRP A 11 -17.31 -26.26 -15.01
N LEU A 12 -18.25 -27.16 -14.74
CA LEU A 12 -18.21 -28.04 -13.54
C LEU A 12 -17.45 -29.36 -13.77
N LEU A 13 -17.11 -29.70 -15.02
CA LEU A 13 -16.45 -30.96 -15.37
C LEU A 13 -14.91 -30.84 -15.48
N ALA A 14 -14.38 -29.64 -15.75
CA ALA A 14 -12.94 -29.37 -15.63
C ALA A 14 -12.46 -29.37 -14.16
N PHE A 15 -13.38 -29.21 -13.20
CA PHE A 15 -13.07 -29.04 -11.78
C PHE A 15 -13.00 -30.33 -10.96
N LEU A 16 -13.37 -31.49 -11.52
CA LEU A 16 -13.19 -32.77 -10.81
C LEU A 16 -11.74 -33.30 -10.90
N VAL A 17 -10.99 -32.77 -11.85
CA VAL A 17 -9.70 -33.31 -12.29
C VAL A 17 -8.56 -32.97 -11.31
N LEU A 18 -8.65 -31.84 -10.60
CA LEU A 18 -7.64 -31.48 -9.58
C LEU A 18 -7.78 -32.26 -8.26
N SER A 19 -8.84 -33.05 -8.09
CA SER A 19 -9.14 -33.75 -6.83
C SER A 19 -8.52 -35.16 -6.71
N LEU A 20 -7.73 -35.58 -7.70
CA LEU A 20 -7.12 -36.90 -7.77
C LEU A 20 -5.62 -36.85 -8.10
N LEU A 21 -4.88 -35.87 -7.58
CA LEU A 21 -3.43 -35.96 -7.56
C LEU A 21 -3.02 -36.98 -6.48
N PRO A 22 -2.56 -38.19 -6.82
CA PRO A 22 -1.81 -38.97 -5.85
C PRO A 22 -0.59 -38.16 -5.43
N THR A 23 -0.30 -38.15 -4.14
CA THR A 23 0.88 -37.54 -3.47
C THR A 23 2.22 -38.18 -3.87
N THR A 24 2.33 -38.69 -5.10
CA THR A 24 3.60 -39.09 -5.68
C THR A 24 4.29 -37.85 -6.21
N VAL A 25 5.28 -37.38 -5.44
CA VAL A 25 6.51 -36.70 -5.91
C VAL A 25 6.32 -35.94 -7.22
N LEU A 26 6.15 -34.61 -7.14
CA LEU A 26 6.43 -33.69 -8.26
C LEU A 26 7.92 -33.81 -8.57
N ALA A 27 8.26 -34.90 -9.27
CA ALA A 27 9.60 -35.17 -9.75
C ALA A 27 9.92 -34.12 -10.79
N GLN A 28 11.11 -33.55 -10.66
CA GLN A 28 11.80 -32.69 -11.61
C GLN A 28 11.73 -33.28 -13.02
N GLY A 29 10.63 -33.05 -13.71
CA GLY A 29 10.50 -33.18 -15.16
C GLY A 29 10.99 -31.87 -15.73
N GLU A 30 12.28 -31.84 -16.03
CA GLU A 30 13.01 -30.85 -16.83
C GLU A 30 12.08 -30.08 -17.80
N ASP A 31 12.03 -28.75 -17.65
CA ASP A 31 11.27 -27.78 -18.43
C ASP A 31 11.42 -28.03 -19.95
N GLN A 32 10.49 -28.78 -20.57
CA GLN A 32 10.46 -28.99 -22.02
C GLN A 32 9.59 -27.98 -22.77
N ASP A 33 8.87 -27.10 -22.06
CA ASP A 33 8.08 -26.05 -22.70
C ASP A 33 8.89 -24.74 -22.79
N PRO A 34 9.36 -24.33 -23.97
CA PRO A 34 10.09 -23.06 -24.12
C PRO A 34 9.23 -21.85 -23.72
N ASP A 35 7.90 -21.97 -23.80
CA ASP A 35 6.97 -20.91 -23.44
C ASP A 35 6.90 -20.71 -21.92
N ALA A 36 7.07 -21.79 -21.14
CA ALA A 36 7.15 -21.71 -19.68
C ALA A 36 8.35 -20.88 -19.21
N LEU A 37 9.47 -20.91 -19.94
CA LEU A 37 10.64 -20.09 -19.63
C LEU A 37 10.36 -18.60 -19.80
N HIS A 38 9.52 -18.21 -20.78
CA HIS A 38 9.15 -16.80 -20.97
C HIS A 38 8.26 -16.29 -19.83
N VAL A 39 7.26 -17.07 -19.43
CA VAL A 39 6.40 -16.73 -18.27
C VAL A 39 7.25 -16.62 -17.00
N ARG A 40 8.14 -17.60 -16.77
CA ARG A 40 9.07 -17.60 -15.62
C ARG A 40 9.91 -16.34 -15.59
N ALA A 41 10.60 -16.03 -16.68
CA ALA A 41 11.46 -14.86 -16.77
C ALA A 41 10.68 -13.54 -16.55
N ALA A 42 9.46 -13.44 -17.08
CA ALA A 42 8.62 -12.26 -16.91
C ALA A 42 8.17 -12.03 -15.45
N LEU A 43 7.95 -13.11 -14.69
CA LEU A 43 7.52 -13.06 -13.30
C LEU A 43 8.69 -12.89 -12.33
N GLU A 44 9.80 -13.59 -12.57
CA GLU A 44 11.03 -13.45 -11.77
C GLU A 44 11.65 -12.06 -11.93
N ALA A 45 11.55 -11.44 -13.12
CA ALA A 45 11.95 -10.05 -13.34
C ALA A 45 11.14 -9.03 -12.50
N ARG A 46 9.98 -9.42 -11.98
CA ARG A 46 9.11 -8.63 -11.09
C ARG A 46 9.27 -9.02 -9.61
N GLY A 47 10.27 -9.84 -9.29
CA GLY A 47 10.58 -10.24 -7.91
C GLY A 47 9.78 -11.43 -7.38
N TYR A 48 8.93 -12.07 -8.20
CA TYR A 48 8.19 -13.25 -7.77
C TYR A 48 9.04 -14.52 -7.88
N GLN A 49 8.96 -15.37 -6.86
CA GLN A 49 9.57 -16.70 -6.90
C GLN A 49 8.62 -17.68 -7.60
N VAL A 50 8.92 -18.02 -8.85
CA VAL A 50 8.16 -19.00 -9.62
C VAL A 50 8.58 -20.41 -9.24
N LEU A 51 7.63 -21.21 -8.80
CA LEU A 51 7.86 -22.60 -8.42
C LEU A 51 7.71 -23.50 -9.65
N GLU A 52 6.61 -23.35 -10.37
CA GLU A 52 6.27 -24.22 -11.51
C GLU A 52 5.36 -23.49 -12.50
N ILE A 53 5.46 -23.82 -13.79
CA ILE A 53 4.51 -23.40 -14.83
C ILE A 53 4.18 -24.64 -15.65
N GLY A 54 2.91 -24.84 -15.96
CA GLY A 54 2.52 -26.01 -16.73
C GLY A 54 1.06 -26.02 -17.16
N PHE A 55 0.68 -27.10 -17.81
CA PHE A 55 -0.71 -27.38 -18.16
C PHE A 55 -1.32 -28.28 -17.09
N ALA A 56 -2.60 -28.05 -16.76
CA ALA A 56 -3.34 -29.01 -15.96
C ALA A 56 -3.34 -30.39 -16.66
N THR A 57 -3.49 -31.48 -15.91
CA THR A 57 -3.64 -32.83 -16.49
C THR A 57 -5.07 -33.29 -16.34
N ASP A 58 -5.62 -34.03 -17.31
CA ASP A 58 -6.95 -34.66 -17.25
C ASP A 58 -6.98 -35.87 -16.30
N ASP A 59 -8.16 -36.47 -16.07
CA ASP A 59 -8.31 -37.67 -15.22
C ASP A 59 -7.47 -38.88 -15.68
N GLN A 60 -6.89 -38.82 -16.89
CA GLN A 60 -6.04 -39.84 -17.48
C GLN A 60 -4.55 -39.46 -17.43
N GLY A 61 -4.21 -38.35 -16.76
CA GLY A 61 -2.85 -37.82 -16.65
C GLY A 61 -2.33 -37.16 -17.93
N ARG A 62 -3.20 -36.85 -18.91
CA ARG A 62 -2.79 -36.16 -20.15
C ARG A 62 -2.90 -34.66 -19.97
N GLN A 63 -1.92 -33.92 -20.47
CA GLN A 63 -1.96 -32.46 -20.43
C GLN A 63 -3.21 -31.90 -21.13
N ASP A 64 -3.98 -31.10 -20.40
CA ASP A 64 -5.07 -30.28 -20.88
C ASP A 64 -4.55 -28.90 -21.25
N ARG A 65 -4.27 -28.70 -22.53
CA ARG A 65 -3.77 -27.42 -23.04
C ARG A 65 -4.78 -26.26 -22.95
N SER A 66 -6.04 -26.53 -22.60
CA SER A 66 -7.02 -25.47 -22.37
C SER A 66 -6.88 -24.81 -20.99
N THR A 67 -6.12 -25.43 -20.07
CA THR A 67 -5.89 -24.90 -18.72
C THR A 67 -4.39 -24.79 -18.45
N VAL A 68 -3.90 -23.58 -18.29
CA VAL A 68 -2.50 -23.31 -17.93
C VAL A 68 -2.44 -22.73 -16.51
N TYR A 69 -1.40 -23.08 -15.76
CA TYR A 69 -1.16 -22.53 -14.44
C TYR A 69 0.26 -22.03 -14.27
N VAL A 70 0.40 -21.09 -13.34
CA VAL A 70 1.67 -20.71 -12.73
C VAL A 70 1.55 -20.85 -11.23
N ALA A 71 2.50 -21.55 -10.64
CA ALA A 71 2.68 -21.72 -9.22
C ALA A 71 3.80 -20.81 -8.74
N MET A 72 3.53 -19.99 -7.74
CA MET A 72 4.48 -19.05 -7.15
C MET A 72 4.46 -19.14 -5.63
N GLN A 73 5.57 -18.78 -4.99
CA GLN A 73 5.54 -18.46 -3.56
C GLN A 73 4.66 -17.22 -3.38
N ALA A 74 3.70 -17.27 -2.46
CA ALA A 74 2.89 -16.09 -2.15
C ALA A 74 3.80 -14.99 -1.59
N ALA A 75 3.63 -13.77 -2.08
CA ALA A 75 4.32 -12.60 -1.55
C ALA A 75 3.84 -12.28 -0.13
N GLU A 76 2.55 -12.52 0.15
CA GLU A 76 1.93 -12.35 1.46
C GLU A 76 0.89 -13.47 1.72
N PRO A 77 0.62 -13.81 3.00
CA PRO A 77 -0.36 -14.84 3.35
C PRO A 77 -1.81 -14.36 3.30
N GLN A 78 -2.06 -13.04 3.28
CA GLN A 78 -3.43 -12.49 3.24
C GLN A 78 -4.08 -12.69 1.86
N LEU A 79 -5.29 -13.27 1.84
CA LEU A 79 -6.01 -13.61 0.60
C LEU A 79 -6.40 -12.42 -0.27
N ASP A 80 -6.64 -11.27 0.37
CA ASP A 80 -7.21 -10.07 -0.22
C ASP A 80 -6.32 -8.84 -0.06
N SER A 81 -5.04 -9.00 0.32
CA SER A 81 -4.12 -7.85 0.32
C SER A 81 -3.86 -7.39 -1.11
N ASP A 82 -3.62 -6.10 -1.28
CA ASP A 82 -3.30 -5.52 -2.60
C ASP A 82 -2.06 -6.20 -3.21
N THR A 83 -1.12 -6.65 -2.38
CA THR A 83 0.03 -7.46 -2.80
C THR A 83 -0.39 -8.80 -3.42
N THR A 84 -1.25 -9.57 -2.75
CA THR A 84 -1.75 -10.86 -3.26
C THR A 84 -2.57 -10.66 -4.53
N VAL A 85 -3.47 -9.67 -4.53
CA VAL A 85 -4.30 -9.34 -5.69
C VAL A 85 -3.42 -8.95 -6.88
N ARG A 86 -2.41 -8.10 -6.68
CA ARG A 86 -1.43 -7.73 -7.71
C ARG A 86 -0.67 -8.95 -8.22
N GLN A 87 -0.18 -9.82 -7.33
CA GLN A 87 0.55 -11.03 -7.71
C GLN A 87 -0.32 -11.96 -8.56
N VAL A 88 -1.59 -12.15 -8.20
CA VAL A 88 -2.54 -12.94 -9.00
C VAL A 88 -2.75 -12.29 -10.37
N VAL A 89 -3.02 -10.99 -10.43
CA VAL A 89 -3.24 -10.27 -11.69
C VAL A 89 -2.02 -10.34 -12.61
N VAL A 90 -0.83 -10.13 -12.07
CA VAL A 90 0.43 -10.22 -12.83
C VAL A 90 0.69 -11.64 -13.32
N GLY A 91 0.42 -12.65 -12.49
CA GLY A 91 0.49 -14.06 -12.87
C GLY A 91 -0.47 -14.40 -14.02
N LEU A 92 -1.72 -13.96 -13.94
CA LEU A 92 -2.72 -14.14 -15.00
C LEU A 92 -2.28 -13.47 -16.30
N GLY A 93 -1.75 -12.23 -16.23
CA GLY A 93 -1.23 -11.51 -17.38
C GLY A 93 -0.05 -12.20 -18.05
N ALA A 94 0.91 -12.70 -17.27
CA ALA A 94 2.07 -13.42 -17.80
C ALA A 94 1.65 -14.73 -18.49
N LEU A 95 0.71 -15.47 -17.90
CA LEU A 95 0.13 -16.65 -18.54
C LEU A 95 -0.60 -16.29 -19.85
N ARG A 96 -1.40 -15.22 -19.85
CA ARG A 96 -2.19 -14.82 -21.02
C ARG A 96 -1.33 -14.38 -22.20
N ASP A 97 -0.25 -13.66 -21.93
CA ASP A 97 0.68 -13.14 -22.95
C ASP A 97 1.33 -14.27 -23.76
N VAL A 98 1.72 -15.35 -23.07
CA VAL A 98 2.42 -16.48 -23.68
C VAL A 98 1.45 -17.56 -24.17
N TYR A 99 0.42 -17.89 -23.40
CA TYR A 99 -0.53 -18.97 -23.70
C TYR A 99 -1.87 -18.41 -24.17
N ALA A 100 -1.86 -17.68 -25.28
CA ALA A 100 -3.04 -17.02 -25.85
C ALA A 100 -4.18 -17.98 -26.27
N GLU A 101 -3.92 -19.28 -26.37
CA GLU A 101 -4.93 -20.30 -26.70
C GLU A 101 -5.58 -20.96 -25.47
N ALA A 102 -5.08 -20.71 -24.25
CA ALA A 102 -5.68 -21.27 -23.05
C ALA A 102 -7.06 -20.66 -22.79
N ASP A 103 -8.03 -21.48 -22.37
CA ASP A 103 -9.38 -21.05 -21.98
C ASP A 103 -9.41 -20.63 -20.49
N VAL A 104 -8.59 -21.29 -19.67
CA VAL A 104 -8.51 -21.12 -18.22
C VAL A 104 -7.07 -20.84 -17.81
N LEU A 105 -6.91 -19.81 -16.99
CA LEU A 105 -5.66 -19.37 -16.40
C LEU A 105 -5.76 -19.59 -14.88
N VAL A 106 -4.75 -20.19 -14.27
CA VAL A 106 -4.73 -20.41 -12.82
C VAL A 106 -3.44 -19.87 -12.22
N VAL A 107 -3.57 -18.98 -11.25
CA VAL A 107 -2.44 -18.61 -10.39
C VAL A 107 -2.56 -19.39 -9.09
N ALA A 108 -1.55 -20.20 -8.80
CA ALA A 108 -1.42 -20.94 -7.56
C ALA A 108 -0.38 -20.25 -6.67
N LEU A 109 -0.78 -19.78 -5.49
CA LEU A 109 0.13 -19.17 -4.53
C LEU A 109 0.38 -20.13 -3.36
N GLN A 110 1.64 -20.44 -3.09
CA GLN A 110 2.04 -21.25 -1.95
C GLN A 110 2.13 -20.38 -0.70
N VAL A 111 1.36 -20.72 0.33
CA VAL A 111 1.44 -20.14 1.67
C VAL A 111 1.63 -21.29 2.66
N GLU A 112 2.84 -21.44 3.20
CA GLU A 112 3.20 -22.57 4.06
C GLU A 112 2.85 -23.92 3.42
N ARG A 113 1.94 -24.70 4.05
CA ARG A 113 1.41 -25.98 3.56
C ARG A 113 0.22 -25.83 2.62
N TYR A 114 -0.25 -24.63 2.32
CA TYR A 114 -1.45 -24.40 1.51
C TYR A 114 -1.11 -23.91 0.11
N TRP A 115 -1.92 -24.31 -0.86
CA TRP A 115 -1.99 -23.69 -2.18
C TRP A 115 -3.29 -22.92 -2.34
N LEU A 116 -3.18 -21.64 -2.62
CA LEU A 116 -4.28 -20.75 -2.97
C LEU A 116 -4.42 -20.71 -4.49
N LEU A 117 -5.47 -21.33 -5.01
CA LEU A 117 -5.72 -21.44 -6.44
C LEU A 117 -6.73 -20.38 -6.87
N TYR A 118 -6.28 -19.39 -7.63
CA TYR A 118 -7.07 -18.30 -8.20
C TYR A 118 -7.33 -18.56 -9.69
N PRO A 119 -8.43 -19.25 -10.06
CA PRO A 119 -8.77 -19.49 -11.45
C PRO A 119 -9.46 -18.27 -12.07
N SER A 120 -9.11 -17.97 -13.32
CA SER A 120 -9.82 -17.02 -14.19
C SER A 120 -9.99 -17.63 -15.58
N THR A 121 -11.04 -17.22 -16.29
CA THR A 121 -11.14 -17.53 -17.73
C THR A 121 -10.34 -16.51 -18.51
N SER A 122 -9.73 -16.89 -19.63
CA SER A 122 -9.03 -15.94 -20.50
C SER A 122 -9.95 -14.81 -20.97
N GLN A 123 -11.24 -15.09 -21.24
CA GLN A 123 -12.21 -14.05 -21.60
C GLN A 123 -12.42 -13.01 -20.48
N ASN A 124 -12.60 -13.42 -19.23
CA ASN A 124 -12.75 -12.51 -18.09
C ASN A 124 -11.51 -11.62 -17.91
N PHE A 125 -10.32 -12.20 -18.09
CA PHE A 125 -9.07 -11.43 -18.05
C PHE A 125 -8.97 -10.45 -19.23
N ASP A 126 -9.29 -10.90 -20.46
CA ASP A 126 -9.26 -10.07 -21.65
C ASP A 126 -10.29 -8.93 -21.57
N ASP A 127 -11.51 -9.19 -21.08
CA ASP A 127 -12.55 -8.17 -20.92
C ASP A 127 -12.09 -7.07 -19.95
N TRP A 128 -11.41 -7.45 -18.87
CA TRP A 128 -10.85 -6.49 -17.92
C TRP A 128 -9.65 -5.73 -18.49
N PHE A 129 -8.70 -6.46 -19.09
CA PHE A 129 -7.49 -5.88 -19.68
C PHE A 129 -7.81 -4.89 -20.81
N ASN A 130 -8.88 -5.14 -21.56
CA ASN A 130 -9.39 -4.25 -22.60
C ASN A 130 -10.45 -3.25 -22.10
N GLU A 131 -10.59 -3.08 -20.78
CA GLU A 131 -11.47 -2.10 -20.12
C GLU A 131 -12.96 -2.23 -20.46
N LEU A 132 -13.41 -3.43 -20.85
CA LEU A 132 -14.82 -3.74 -21.10
C LEU A 132 -15.60 -3.96 -19.80
N ILE A 133 -14.90 -4.35 -18.73
CA ILE A 133 -15.44 -4.53 -17.37
C ILE A 133 -14.55 -3.84 -16.33
N GLY A 134 -15.14 -3.40 -15.22
CA GLY A 134 -14.40 -2.81 -14.10
C GLY A 134 -13.63 -3.85 -13.28
N PHE A 135 -12.71 -3.38 -12.42
CA PHE A 135 -11.91 -4.27 -11.57
C PHE A 135 -12.77 -5.15 -10.65
N ASP A 136 -13.83 -4.60 -10.06
CA ASP A 136 -14.74 -5.38 -9.21
C ASP A 136 -15.44 -6.51 -9.97
N GLU A 137 -15.89 -6.24 -11.20
CA GLU A 137 -16.53 -7.24 -12.06
C GLU A 137 -15.54 -8.34 -12.49
N PHE A 138 -14.27 -7.99 -12.64
CA PHE A 138 -13.17 -8.90 -12.93
C PHE A 138 -12.74 -9.75 -11.74
N TRP A 139 -12.52 -9.13 -10.58
CA TRP A 139 -11.94 -9.78 -9.40
C TRP A 139 -12.95 -10.64 -8.64
N HIS A 140 -14.19 -10.17 -8.51
CA HIS A 140 -15.24 -10.87 -7.78
C HIS A 140 -15.45 -12.34 -8.21
N PRO A 141 -15.53 -12.70 -9.51
CA PRO A 141 -15.67 -14.11 -9.91
C PRO A 141 -14.42 -14.95 -9.61
N ILE A 142 -13.20 -14.38 -9.71
CA ILE A 142 -11.95 -15.05 -9.37
C ILE A 142 -11.92 -15.37 -7.88
N ARG A 143 -12.18 -14.35 -7.06
CA ARG A 143 -12.17 -14.47 -5.59
C ARG A 143 -13.21 -15.46 -5.08
N ARG A 144 -14.40 -15.47 -5.68
CA ARG A 144 -15.47 -16.43 -5.37
C ARG A 144 -15.12 -17.86 -5.79
N ALA A 145 -14.26 -18.01 -6.81
CA ALA A 145 -13.81 -19.30 -7.31
C ALA A 145 -12.54 -19.82 -6.61
N LEU A 146 -11.92 -19.03 -5.73
CA LEU A 146 -10.75 -19.40 -4.94
C LEU A 146 -10.91 -20.78 -4.30
N LYS A 147 -9.88 -21.61 -4.43
CA LYS A 147 -9.75 -22.89 -3.74
C LYS A 147 -8.47 -22.92 -2.92
N ILE A 148 -8.55 -23.52 -1.74
CA ILE A 148 -7.43 -23.63 -0.82
C ILE A 148 -7.14 -25.11 -0.61
N LEU A 149 -6.03 -25.59 -1.13
CA LEU A 149 -5.59 -26.97 -1.00
C LEU A 149 -4.58 -27.08 0.14
N ASP A 150 -4.89 -27.88 1.15
CA ASP A 150 -3.93 -28.30 2.17
C ASP A 150 -3.08 -29.45 1.62
N THR A 151 -1.78 -29.20 1.44
CA THR A 151 -0.84 -30.18 0.86
C THR A 151 -0.51 -31.34 1.79
N GLU A 152 -0.68 -31.16 3.11
CA GLU A 152 -0.44 -32.25 4.06
C GLU A 152 -1.57 -33.26 4.02
N THR A 153 -2.82 -32.78 3.99
CA THR A 153 -3.99 -33.65 3.97
C THR A 153 -4.46 -34.00 2.56
N GLY A 154 -3.98 -33.28 1.54
CA GLY A 154 -4.43 -33.40 0.15
C GLY A 154 -5.89 -32.99 -0.05
N ARG A 155 -6.45 -32.16 0.84
CA ARG A 155 -7.87 -31.79 0.84
C ARG A 155 -8.06 -30.30 0.59
N PHE A 156 -9.13 -29.97 -0.12
CA PHE A 156 -9.61 -28.60 -0.17
C PHE A 156 -10.28 -28.23 1.15
N ILE A 157 -9.86 -27.13 1.75
CA ILE A 157 -10.44 -26.58 2.97
C ILE A 157 -11.26 -25.32 2.64
N SER A 158 -12.14 -24.93 3.57
CA SER A 158 -12.87 -23.67 3.40
C SER A 158 -11.96 -22.49 3.70
N GLU A 159 -12.27 -21.34 3.12
CA GLU A 159 -11.62 -20.08 3.46
C GLU A 159 -11.68 -19.78 4.95
N LYS A 160 -12.82 -20.06 5.58
CA LYS A 160 -13.00 -19.93 7.02
C LYS A 160 -11.98 -20.80 7.78
N ASP A 161 -11.75 -22.03 7.36
CA ASP A 161 -10.80 -22.91 8.04
C ASP A 161 -9.34 -22.47 7.80
N PHE A 162 -9.06 -21.90 6.62
CA PHE A 162 -7.77 -21.31 6.29
C PHE A 162 -7.50 -20.04 7.13
N THR A 163 -8.48 -19.14 7.25
CA THR A 163 -8.33 -17.86 7.96
C THR A 163 -8.46 -18.00 9.48
N ALA A 164 -9.30 -18.92 9.97
CA ALA A 164 -9.55 -19.04 11.40
C ALA A 164 -8.40 -19.72 12.15
N LYS A 165 -7.57 -20.55 11.49
CA LYS A 165 -6.55 -21.43 12.11
C LYS A 165 -7.04 -22.22 13.35
N ASP A 166 -8.34 -22.30 13.61
CA ASP A 166 -8.92 -22.72 14.89
C ASP A 166 -9.46 -24.16 14.80
N PHE A 167 -8.75 -25.09 15.43
CA PHE A 167 -9.18 -26.47 15.65
C PHE A 167 -9.40 -26.73 17.15
N THR A 168 -10.59 -26.36 17.63
CA THR A 168 -11.38 -26.91 18.76
C THR A 168 -11.43 -26.19 20.13
N GLN A 169 -12.69 -25.86 20.51
CA GLN A 169 -13.37 -25.81 21.83
C GLN A 169 -13.12 -24.64 22.83
N LYS A 170 -14.19 -23.84 22.98
CA LYS A 170 -14.43 -22.74 23.95
C LYS A 170 -14.89 -23.22 25.34
N ASP A 171 -14.54 -22.49 26.40
CA ASP A 171 -15.40 -22.33 27.59
C ASP A 171 -15.13 -20.98 28.34
N PHE A 172 -16.17 -20.39 28.94
CA PHE A 172 -16.27 -18.97 29.35
C PHE A 172 -16.25 -18.70 30.89
N GLY A 173 -15.79 -17.49 31.28
CA GLY A 173 -16.12 -16.76 32.54
C GLY A 173 -14.95 -15.83 32.96
N GLY A 174 -15.07 -14.58 33.40
CA GLY A 174 -16.14 -13.73 33.93
C GLY A 174 -15.63 -13.01 35.20
N GLY A 175 -15.16 -11.76 35.12
CA GLY A 175 -14.63 -10.97 36.26
C GLY A 175 -14.56 -9.46 36.01
N THR A 176 -14.83 -8.67 37.06
CA THR A 176 -15.06 -7.19 37.11
C THR A 176 -13.80 -6.30 37.00
N PRO A 177 -13.93 -5.04 36.53
CA PRO A 177 -12.82 -4.21 36.03
C PRO A 177 -12.03 -3.45 37.13
N PRO A 178 -10.72 -3.18 36.92
CA PRO A 178 -9.93 -2.29 37.76
C PRO A 178 -10.03 -0.80 37.32
N PRO A 179 -9.70 0.15 38.21
CA PRO A 179 -9.98 1.59 38.04
C PRO A 179 -8.98 2.30 37.10
N PRO A 180 -9.29 3.52 36.63
CA PRO A 180 -8.53 4.20 35.56
C PRO A 180 -7.13 4.63 36.02
N GLN A 181 -6.12 4.49 35.15
CA GLN A 181 -4.76 5.02 35.34
C GLN A 181 -4.55 6.34 34.56
N ASP A 182 -3.75 7.24 35.16
CA ASP A 182 -3.48 8.64 34.77
C ASP A 182 -2.64 8.81 33.47
N ASP A 183 -3.07 9.73 32.60
CA ASP A 183 -2.56 10.10 31.25
C ASP A 183 -1.16 10.78 31.17
N ALA A 184 -0.29 10.66 32.18
CA ALA A 184 0.87 11.55 32.32
C ALA A 184 2.13 11.20 31.49
N GLN A 185 2.11 10.22 30.58
CA GLN A 185 3.32 9.70 29.91
C GLN A 185 3.37 9.74 28.36
N ARG A 186 2.42 10.39 27.66
CA ARG A 186 2.58 10.62 26.20
C ARG A 186 3.86 11.45 25.92
N SER A 187 4.57 11.28 24.81
CA SER A 187 5.62 12.24 24.43
C SER A 187 4.98 13.62 24.21
N ASP A 188 5.68 14.70 24.58
CA ASP A 188 5.24 16.07 24.28
C ASP A 188 5.51 16.47 22.82
N GLU A 189 6.15 15.60 22.03
CA GLU A 189 6.64 15.85 20.67
C GLU A 189 5.95 14.93 19.66
N ASN A 190 5.67 15.44 18.46
CA ASN A 190 5.13 14.74 17.30
C ASN A 190 6.07 14.96 16.11
N ILE A 191 6.33 13.91 15.32
CA ILE A 191 7.09 13.99 14.07
C ILE A 191 6.22 13.70 12.86
N LEU A 192 6.33 14.53 11.84
CA LEU A 192 5.78 14.25 10.52
C LEU A 192 6.89 14.23 9.48
N LEU A 193 7.11 13.06 8.88
CA LEU A 193 8.05 12.89 7.78
C LEU A 193 7.35 12.97 6.43
N GLN A 194 7.95 13.68 5.49
CA GLN A 194 7.47 13.84 4.11
C GLN A 194 8.68 13.88 3.17
N PRO A 195 8.85 12.89 2.27
CA PRO A 195 9.80 13.05 1.18
C PRO A 195 9.26 14.04 0.15
N SER A 196 10.14 14.71 -0.60
CA SER A 196 9.72 15.64 -1.64
C SER A 196 9.13 14.97 -2.87
N THR A 197 9.33 13.67 -3.06
CA THR A 197 8.98 12.92 -4.28
C THR A 197 8.43 11.53 -3.95
N PHE A 198 7.64 10.96 -4.87
CA PHE A 198 7.28 9.54 -4.88
C PHE A 198 8.36 8.68 -5.54
N PHE A 199 9.13 9.27 -6.46
CA PHE A 199 10.11 8.58 -7.29
C PHE A 199 11.46 9.30 -7.29
N LEU A 200 12.55 8.56 -7.11
CA LEU A 200 13.92 9.05 -7.21
C LEU A 200 14.74 8.25 -8.24
N PRO A 201 15.22 8.90 -9.32
CA PRO A 201 16.19 8.30 -10.22
C PRO A 201 17.46 7.80 -9.53
N ALA A 202 17.85 6.59 -9.91
CA ALA A 202 19.09 5.95 -9.51
C ALA A 202 20.30 6.42 -10.33
N ASP A 203 20.59 7.72 -10.32
CA ASP A 203 21.64 8.34 -11.16
C ASP A 203 22.76 9.04 -10.36
N SER A 204 22.70 9.02 -9.03
CA SER A 204 23.60 9.71 -8.08
C SER A 204 23.64 11.25 -8.16
N GLU A 205 22.88 11.85 -9.08
CA GLU A 205 22.86 13.29 -9.34
C GLU A 205 21.54 13.92 -8.89
N THR A 206 20.44 13.20 -9.06
CA THR A 206 19.11 13.66 -8.70
C THR A 206 18.95 13.65 -7.17
N ILE A 207 18.53 14.81 -6.64
CA ILE A 207 18.37 15.04 -5.21
C ILE A 207 16.89 14.92 -4.84
N GLY A 208 16.58 13.99 -3.94
CA GLY A 208 15.34 13.99 -3.16
C GLY A 208 15.56 14.70 -1.83
N LEU A 209 14.49 15.18 -1.19
CA LEU A 209 14.55 15.79 0.14
C LEU A 209 13.68 14.99 1.10
N ALA A 210 14.18 14.74 2.31
CA ALA A 210 13.41 14.26 3.44
C ALA A 210 13.10 15.46 4.34
N LEU A 211 11.82 15.77 4.53
CA LEU A 211 11.36 16.86 5.37
C LEU A 211 10.70 16.27 6.62
N ALA A 212 11.27 16.54 7.79
CA ALA A 212 10.66 16.19 9.07
C ALA A 212 10.19 17.47 9.76
N GLN A 213 8.88 17.59 10.00
CA GLN A 213 8.33 18.65 10.83
C GLN A 213 8.10 18.11 12.25
N LEU A 214 8.63 18.82 13.24
CA LEU A 214 8.38 18.55 14.64
C LEU A 214 7.37 19.55 15.21
N SER A 215 6.44 19.05 16.00
CA SER A 215 5.47 19.87 16.71
C SER A 215 5.22 19.35 18.11
N ASP A 216 4.82 20.21 19.04
CA ASP A 216 4.38 19.79 20.36
C ASP A 216 2.95 19.21 20.34
N ARG A 217 2.45 18.79 21.50
CA ARG A 217 1.06 18.34 21.68
C ARG A 217 0.00 19.39 21.34
N GLN A 218 0.36 20.67 21.33
CA GLN A 218 -0.52 21.77 20.94
C GLN A 218 -0.36 22.14 19.46
N GLY A 219 0.41 21.35 18.70
CA GLY A 219 0.68 21.58 17.28
C GLY A 219 1.62 22.76 17.02
N GLN A 220 2.28 23.30 18.05
CA GLN A 220 3.27 24.37 17.86
C GLN A 220 4.58 23.78 17.34
N PRO A 221 5.25 24.44 16.39
CA PRO A 221 6.50 23.94 15.84
C PRO A 221 7.61 23.87 16.91
N LEU A 222 8.35 22.76 16.93
CA LEU A 222 9.50 22.58 17.82
C LEU A 222 10.79 23.00 17.13
N ILE A 223 11.36 24.12 17.57
CA ILE A 223 12.51 24.79 16.96
C ILE A 223 13.83 24.35 17.62
N GLY A 224 14.86 24.10 16.81
CA GLY A 224 16.20 23.72 17.30
C GLY A 224 16.32 22.28 17.80
N HIS A 225 15.32 21.43 17.54
CA HIS A 225 15.32 20.02 17.90
C HIS A 225 16.10 19.20 16.88
N GLU A 226 16.88 18.22 17.35
CA GLU A 226 17.66 17.34 16.49
C GLU A 226 16.80 16.24 15.88
N VAL A 227 16.88 16.10 14.55
CA VAL A 227 16.28 15.02 13.77
C VAL A 227 17.37 14.26 13.03
N ARG A 228 17.48 12.97 13.28
CA ARG A 228 18.35 12.05 12.54
C ARG A 228 17.58 11.43 11.39
N PHE A 229 18.16 11.46 10.19
CA PHE A 229 17.58 10.84 9.01
C PHE A 229 18.35 9.58 8.61
N SER A 230 17.62 8.57 8.15
CA SER A 230 18.20 7.38 7.53
C SER A 230 17.40 6.95 6.32
N PHE A 231 18.03 6.12 5.50
CA PHE A 231 17.50 5.57 4.27
C PHE A 231 17.69 4.05 4.30
N VAL A 232 16.62 3.27 4.15
CA VAL A 232 16.64 1.80 4.27
C VAL A 232 16.10 1.17 3.00
N ALA A 233 16.92 0.39 2.30
CA ALA A 233 16.46 -0.46 1.21
C ALA A 233 16.13 -1.86 1.74
N THR A 234 15.18 -2.55 1.11
CA THR A 234 14.80 -3.91 1.48
C THR A 234 16.04 -4.84 1.51
N GLY A 235 16.24 -5.53 2.64
CA GLY A 235 17.37 -6.44 2.83
C GLY A 235 18.74 -5.77 2.97
N SER A 236 18.80 -4.46 3.23
CA SER A 236 20.04 -3.71 3.46
C SER A 236 20.04 -3.00 4.81
N ASP A 237 21.23 -2.77 5.36
CA ASP A 237 21.40 -1.96 6.57
C ASP A 237 20.97 -0.50 6.32
N PRO A 238 20.43 0.20 7.33
CA PRO A 238 20.14 1.62 7.23
C PRO A 238 21.37 2.44 6.86
N GLN A 239 21.25 3.20 5.78
CA GLN A 239 22.23 4.22 5.41
C GLN A 239 21.91 5.49 6.21
N ASP A 240 22.83 5.87 7.10
CA ASP A 240 22.72 7.11 7.86
C ASP A 240 22.83 8.31 6.91
N LEU A 241 21.79 9.14 6.89
CA LEU A 241 21.80 10.41 6.17
C LEU A 241 22.32 11.53 7.08
N GLY A 242 22.36 11.34 8.41
CA GLY A 242 22.89 12.30 9.38
C GLY A 242 21.81 13.09 10.12
N THR A 243 22.24 13.95 11.05
CA THR A 243 21.37 14.73 11.95
C THR A 243 21.29 16.20 11.52
N ILE A 244 20.08 16.76 11.55
CA ILE A 244 19.76 18.15 11.23
C ILE A 244 18.90 18.73 12.36
N THR A 245 19.11 19.99 12.72
CA THR A 245 18.23 20.69 13.68
C THR A 245 17.07 21.37 12.96
N THR A 246 15.89 21.36 13.56
CA THR A 246 14.72 22.04 13.02
C THR A 246 14.92 23.55 12.93
N ASN A 247 14.42 24.16 11.85
CA ASN A 247 14.58 25.59 11.56
C ASN A 247 13.74 26.50 12.48
N GLU A 248 14.10 27.78 12.51
CA GLU A 248 13.50 28.79 13.41
C GLU A 248 12.06 29.19 13.02
N ASP A 249 11.65 28.97 11.76
CA ASP A 249 10.39 29.49 11.25
C ASP A 249 9.24 28.48 11.27
N ALA A 250 9.52 27.17 11.19
CA ALA A 250 8.49 26.15 10.97
C ALA A 250 8.69 24.84 11.74
N GLY A 251 9.76 24.71 12.52
CA GLY A 251 10.07 23.44 13.21
C GLY A 251 10.40 22.32 12.22
N VAL A 252 10.96 22.65 11.05
CA VAL A 252 11.24 21.69 9.97
C VAL A 252 12.73 21.42 9.86
N ALA A 253 13.11 20.15 9.81
CA ALA A 253 14.43 19.66 9.43
C ALA A 253 14.37 19.10 8.00
N ILE A 254 15.29 19.52 7.13
CA ILE A 254 15.34 19.09 5.72
C ILE A 254 16.67 18.41 5.46
N ARG A 255 16.63 17.21 4.87
CA ARG A 255 17.84 16.46 4.49
C ARG A 255 17.81 16.01 3.04
N PRO A 256 18.79 16.41 2.21
CA PRO A 256 18.92 15.88 0.86
C PRO A 256 19.42 14.43 0.87
N PHE A 257 18.94 13.64 -0.08
CA PHE A 257 19.39 12.27 -0.32
C PHE A 257 19.46 11.99 -1.83
N THR A 258 20.35 11.07 -2.22
CA THR A 258 20.53 10.61 -3.62
C THR A 258 20.66 9.09 -3.63
N ALA A 259 20.44 8.47 -4.79
CA ALA A 259 20.64 7.04 -4.97
C ALA A 259 21.48 6.78 -6.23
N SER A 260 22.47 5.91 -6.13
CA SER A 260 23.39 5.59 -7.24
C SER A 260 23.03 4.32 -8.01
N ARG A 261 22.04 3.55 -7.53
CA ARG A 261 21.56 2.32 -8.15
C ARG A 261 20.08 2.13 -7.87
N ALA A 262 19.40 1.39 -8.74
CA ALA A 262 18.00 1.02 -8.52
C ALA A 262 17.92 0.12 -7.29
N LEU A 263 16.98 0.42 -6.41
CA LEU A 263 16.79 -0.25 -5.12
C LEU A 263 15.36 -0.73 -4.91
N GLY A 264 14.44 -0.40 -5.82
CA GLY A 264 13.01 -0.62 -5.62
C GLY A 264 12.47 0.31 -4.54
N GLN A 265 11.53 -0.18 -3.74
CA GLN A 265 10.99 0.58 -2.62
C GLN A 265 12.04 0.73 -1.51
N VAL A 266 12.19 1.95 -1.03
CA VAL A 266 13.07 2.30 0.10
C VAL A 266 12.30 3.10 1.13
N LEU A 267 12.63 2.92 2.41
CA LEU A 267 12.04 3.68 3.51
C LEU A 267 12.97 4.84 3.87
N ILE A 268 12.46 6.05 3.73
CA ILE A 268 13.04 7.24 4.37
C ILE A 268 12.58 7.23 5.81
N GLN A 269 13.51 7.40 6.74
CA GLN A 269 13.23 7.44 8.17
C GLN A 269 13.72 8.75 8.76
N ALA A 270 13.01 9.23 9.76
CA ALA A 270 13.40 10.36 10.59
C ALA A 270 13.14 10.01 12.05
N SER A 271 14.10 10.32 12.92
CA SER A 271 14.05 10.00 14.34
C SER A 271 14.56 11.13 15.21
N THR A 272 14.01 11.24 16.41
CA THR A 272 14.47 12.13 17.48
C THR A 272 14.84 11.29 18.71
N GLY A 273 15.09 11.93 19.85
CA GLY A 273 15.27 11.22 21.12
C GLY A 273 14.00 10.52 21.62
N SER A 274 12.83 10.86 21.08
CA SER A 274 11.54 10.27 21.48
C SER A 274 10.78 9.69 20.30
N GLN A 275 10.74 10.42 19.18
CA GLN A 275 9.86 10.24 18.04
C GLN A 275 10.52 9.49 16.86
N ASN A 276 9.78 8.64 16.12
CA ASN A 276 10.22 8.06 14.85
C ASN A 276 9.13 8.17 13.78
N ALA A 277 9.52 8.32 12.52
CA ALA A 277 8.62 8.24 11.37
C ALA A 277 9.33 7.61 10.17
N ALA A 278 8.55 6.95 9.30
CA ALA A 278 9.04 6.34 8.07
C ALA A 278 8.04 6.54 6.92
N VAL A 279 8.54 6.78 5.71
CA VAL A 279 7.74 6.95 4.49
C VAL A 279 8.46 6.30 3.31
N PRO A 280 7.77 5.55 2.45
CA PRO A 280 8.40 4.91 1.31
C PRO A 280 8.65 5.87 0.13
N VAL A 281 9.66 5.55 -0.68
CA VAL A 281 9.97 6.18 -1.96
C VAL A 281 10.37 5.08 -2.94
N LEU A 282 9.98 5.17 -4.22
CA LEU A 282 10.47 4.26 -5.25
C LEU A 282 11.81 4.79 -5.81
N VAL A 283 12.84 3.94 -5.80
CA VAL A 283 14.16 4.24 -6.37
C VAL A 283 14.45 3.31 -7.54
N ASP A 284 14.35 3.84 -8.76
CA ASP A 284 14.62 3.08 -9.98
C ASP A 284 15.32 3.95 -11.04
N ARG A 285 15.62 3.35 -12.20
CA ARG A 285 16.22 4.02 -13.35
C ARG A 285 15.26 5.09 -13.89
N ALA A 286 15.81 6.23 -14.29
CA ALA A 286 15.03 7.26 -14.97
C ALA A 286 14.36 6.68 -16.23
N PRO A 287 13.03 6.87 -16.39
CA PRO A 287 12.30 6.35 -17.53
C PRO A 287 12.76 7.03 -18.82
N ARG A 288 12.86 6.26 -19.91
CA ARG A 288 13.34 6.74 -21.23
C ARG A 288 12.25 6.85 -22.29
N THR A 289 11.06 6.31 -22.00
CA THR A 289 9.91 6.33 -22.89
C THR A 289 8.68 6.77 -22.09
N ALA A 290 7.63 7.24 -22.78
CA ALA A 290 6.37 7.60 -22.14
C ALA A 290 5.73 6.40 -21.41
N ASP A 291 5.79 5.21 -21.99
CA ASP A 291 5.24 4.02 -21.35
C ASP A 291 6.03 3.60 -20.10
N ALA A 292 7.37 3.70 -20.15
CA ALA A 292 8.21 3.45 -18.97
C ALA A 292 7.95 4.49 -17.87
N LEU A 293 7.72 5.75 -18.24
CA LEU A 293 7.34 6.81 -17.31
C LEU A 293 6.04 6.46 -16.59
N ARG A 294 4.99 6.11 -17.34
CA ARG A 294 3.70 5.72 -16.77
C ARG A 294 3.81 4.51 -15.85
N ALA A 295 4.55 3.49 -16.25
CA ALA A 295 4.72 2.28 -15.45
C ALA A 295 5.41 2.57 -14.11
N VAL A 296 6.53 3.30 -14.15
CA VAL A 296 7.30 3.65 -12.95
C VAL A 296 6.52 4.59 -12.03
N LEU A 297 5.80 5.58 -12.60
CA LEU A 297 4.97 6.46 -11.79
C LEU A 297 3.80 5.72 -11.18
N LYS A 298 3.11 4.85 -11.93
CA LYS A 298 2.05 4.00 -11.38
C LYS A 298 2.53 3.24 -10.14
N GLU A 299 3.68 2.57 -10.23
CA GLU A 299 4.28 1.87 -9.09
C GLU A 299 4.62 2.82 -7.94
N ALA A 300 5.24 3.98 -8.22
CA ALA A 300 5.65 4.94 -7.19
C ALA A 300 4.47 5.52 -6.38
N TYR A 301 3.32 5.74 -7.02
CA TYR A 301 2.12 6.24 -6.34
C TYR A 301 1.39 5.11 -5.58
N GLU A 302 1.32 3.91 -6.17
CA GLU A 302 0.65 2.76 -5.55
C GLU A 302 1.37 2.26 -4.29
N VAL A 303 2.67 2.54 -4.13
CA VAL A 303 3.42 2.27 -2.89
C VAL A 303 2.84 3.00 -1.66
N GLU A 304 2.03 4.04 -1.87
CA GLU A 304 1.32 4.77 -0.81
C GLU A 304 -0.19 4.83 -1.01
N ASP A 305 -0.72 3.85 -1.73
CA ASP A 305 -2.16 3.68 -2.02
C ASP A 305 -2.76 4.85 -2.82
N TYR A 306 -1.96 5.68 -3.47
CA TYR A 306 -2.45 6.71 -4.38
C TYR A 306 -2.77 6.09 -5.74
N LEU A 307 -3.96 6.39 -6.28
CA LEU A 307 -4.38 5.91 -7.59
C LEU A 307 -3.84 6.82 -8.69
N PHE A 308 -2.86 6.32 -9.44
CA PHE A 308 -2.30 6.97 -10.62
C PHE A 308 -3.20 6.81 -11.85
N ARG A 309 -3.34 7.87 -12.66
CA ARG A 309 -4.07 7.85 -13.94
C ARG A 309 -3.13 7.94 -15.13
N ASP A 310 -2.45 9.06 -15.27
CA ASP A 310 -1.53 9.31 -16.38
C ASP A 310 -0.48 10.36 -15.98
N ALA A 311 0.56 10.49 -16.81
CA ALA A 311 1.56 11.53 -16.69
C ALA A 311 2.23 11.79 -18.04
N GLY A 312 2.78 12.99 -18.19
CA GLY A 312 3.44 13.35 -19.43
C GLY A 312 4.28 14.61 -19.32
N ARG A 313 4.84 14.97 -20.47
CA ARG A 313 5.57 16.21 -20.70
C ARG A 313 5.20 16.75 -22.06
N GLU A 314 4.87 18.03 -22.13
CA GLU A 314 4.56 18.75 -23.34
C GLU A 314 5.55 19.89 -23.54
N GLN A 315 6.11 19.98 -24.76
CA GLN A 315 6.99 21.05 -25.15
C GLN A 315 6.33 21.86 -26.25
N GLY A 316 6.22 23.17 -26.03
CA GLY A 316 5.49 24.06 -26.90
C GLY A 316 6.07 25.46 -26.93
N THR A 317 5.33 26.35 -27.57
CA THR A 317 5.59 27.78 -27.53
C THR A 317 4.27 28.45 -27.18
N ASN A 318 4.28 29.28 -26.14
CA ASN A 318 3.07 29.98 -25.72
C ASN A 318 2.66 31.04 -26.77
N TYR A 319 1.52 31.69 -26.58
CA TYR A 319 1.01 32.72 -27.49
C TYR A 319 1.91 33.98 -27.59
N MET A 320 2.86 34.15 -26.66
CA MET A 320 3.86 35.22 -26.67
C MET A 320 5.13 34.85 -27.45
N GLY A 321 5.28 33.59 -27.87
CA GLY A 321 6.49 33.11 -28.55
C GLY A 321 7.56 32.55 -27.61
N ASP A 322 7.28 32.44 -26.30
CA ASP A 322 8.21 31.86 -25.33
C ASP A 322 8.12 30.34 -25.36
N LYS A 323 9.26 29.66 -25.24
CA LYS A 323 9.28 28.19 -25.08
C LYS A 323 8.62 27.83 -23.75
N GLN A 324 7.66 26.92 -23.81
CA GLN A 324 6.99 26.37 -22.64
C GLN A 324 7.29 24.88 -22.57
N ASP A 325 7.65 24.41 -21.39
CA ASP A 325 7.92 23.00 -21.12
C ASP A 325 7.15 22.62 -19.86
N ILE A 326 6.05 21.88 -20.05
CA ILE A 326 5.11 21.54 -19.00
C ILE A 326 5.24 20.06 -18.72
N ALA A 327 5.53 19.71 -17.47
CA ALA A 327 5.39 18.33 -16.99
C ALA A 327 4.10 18.21 -16.17
N TRP A 328 3.39 17.10 -16.33
CA TRP A 328 2.10 16.92 -15.67
C TRP A 328 1.88 15.49 -15.17
N VAL A 329 1.06 15.37 -14.13
CA VAL A 329 0.60 14.09 -13.58
C VAL A 329 -0.86 14.19 -13.16
N GLU A 330 -1.61 13.11 -13.40
CA GLU A 330 -3.02 12.95 -13.05
C GLU A 330 -3.17 11.79 -12.06
N THR A 331 -3.87 12.04 -10.96
CA THR A 331 -4.13 11.05 -9.90
C THR A 331 -5.54 11.22 -9.36
N VAL A 332 -6.09 10.18 -8.74
CA VAL A 332 -7.35 10.32 -7.99
C VAL A 332 -7.06 10.95 -6.63
N MET A 333 -7.87 11.93 -6.24
CA MET A 333 -7.78 12.55 -4.94
C MET A 333 -8.03 11.50 -3.85
N ASP A 334 -7.05 11.30 -2.96
CA ASP A 334 -7.10 10.25 -1.94
C ASP A 334 -8.27 10.39 -0.96
N GLN A 335 -8.64 11.64 -0.65
CA GLN A 335 -9.74 11.97 0.25
C GLN A 335 -10.76 12.87 -0.43
N GLN A 336 -11.99 12.85 0.07
CA GLN A 336 -13.07 13.70 -0.43
C GLN A 336 -12.89 15.17 -0.01
N SER A 337 -12.13 15.45 1.05
CA SER A 337 -11.79 16.79 1.51
C SER A 337 -10.32 17.12 1.23
N PHE A 338 -10.05 18.37 0.86
CA PHE A 338 -8.68 18.87 0.63
C PHE A 338 -7.98 19.09 1.98
N ASN A 339 -7.55 17.98 2.58
CA ASN A 339 -6.86 17.96 3.87
C ASN A 339 -5.34 17.86 3.67
N ARG A 340 -4.61 17.69 4.77
CA ARG A 340 -3.15 17.57 4.74
C ARG A 340 -2.66 16.40 3.88
N ARG A 341 -3.39 15.29 3.81
CA ARG A 341 -2.99 14.13 2.99
C ARG A 341 -3.06 14.47 1.50
N VAL A 342 -4.13 15.10 1.05
CA VAL A 342 -4.26 15.56 -0.34
C VAL A 342 -3.25 16.66 -0.66
N ALA A 343 -2.98 17.57 0.29
CA ALA A 343 -1.89 18.54 0.14
C ALA A 343 -0.52 17.86 -0.06
N ASN A 344 -0.24 16.79 0.68
CA ASN A 344 1.00 16.02 0.53
C ASN A 344 1.07 15.26 -0.79
N GLN A 345 -0.05 14.66 -1.22
CA GLN A 345 -0.18 14.08 -2.55
C GLN A 345 0.21 15.13 -3.60
N ALA A 346 -0.37 16.33 -3.51
CA ALA A 346 -0.10 17.42 -4.44
C ALA A 346 1.38 17.84 -4.48
N LEU A 347 1.96 18.10 -3.30
CA LEU A 347 3.36 18.50 -3.13
C LEU A 347 4.34 17.47 -3.70
N ARG A 348 4.11 16.19 -3.39
CA ARG A 348 5.00 15.11 -3.83
C ARG A 348 4.86 14.80 -5.30
N SER A 349 3.69 14.99 -5.87
CA SER A 349 3.52 14.98 -7.32
C SER A 349 4.36 16.06 -7.99
N PHE A 350 4.35 17.29 -7.47
CA PHE A 350 5.21 18.35 -8.00
C PHE A 350 6.69 18.03 -7.87
N GLY A 351 7.13 17.53 -6.72
CA GLY A 351 8.52 17.12 -6.56
C GLY A 351 8.90 15.95 -7.46
N THR A 352 8.00 14.99 -7.68
CA THR A 352 8.20 13.88 -8.63
C THR A 352 8.38 14.40 -10.05
N LEU A 353 7.54 15.34 -10.50
CA LEU A 353 7.68 15.97 -11.81
C LEU A 353 8.98 16.76 -11.92
N ARG A 354 9.34 17.53 -10.88
CA ARG A 354 10.60 18.30 -10.83
C ARG A 354 11.84 17.41 -10.88
N THR A 355 11.77 16.25 -10.24
CA THR A 355 12.80 15.20 -10.23
C THR A 355 12.95 14.57 -11.63
N LEU A 356 11.85 14.23 -12.29
CA LEU A 356 11.88 13.56 -13.59
C LEU A 356 12.16 14.51 -14.76
N PHE A 357 11.70 15.75 -14.66
CA PHE A 357 11.75 16.75 -15.71
C PHE A 357 12.35 18.06 -15.18
N PRO A 358 13.64 18.07 -14.84
CA PRO A 358 14.24 19.22 -14.17
C PRO A 358 14.31 20.48 -15.02
N GLU A 359 14.14 20.36 -16.33
CA GLU A 359 14.15 21.44 -17.31
C GLU A 359 12.76 22.02 -17.60
N SER A 360 11.69 21.40 -17.09
CA SER A 360 10.33 21.91 -17.28
C SER A 360 10.17 23.23 -16.53
N THR A 361 9.53 24.19 -17.19
CA THR A 361 9.30 25.54 -16.63
C THR A 361 8.07 25.56 -15.73
N GLU A 362 7.16 24.63 -15.93
CA GLU A 362 5.87 24.52 -15.24
C GLU A 362 5.55 23.06 -14.91
N PHE A 363 4.88 22.87 -13.78
CA PHE A 363 4.41 21.59 -13.30
C PHE A 363 2.90 21.64 -13.08
N VAL A 364 2.19 20.62 -13.55
CA VAL A 364 0.74 20.50 -13.42
C VAL A 364 0.39 19.22 -12.67
N ASN A 365 -0.35 19.35 -11.58
CA ASN A 365 -0.99 18.24 -10.91
C ASN A 365 -2.49 18.29 -11.15
N VAL A 366 -3.06 17.20 -11.65
CA VAL A 366 -4.50 17.01 -11.78
C VAL A 366 -4.96 15.99 -10.75
N LEU A 367 -5.89 16.40 -9.88
CA LEU A 367 -6.56 15.53 -8.92
C LEU A 367 -8.00 15.25 -9.37
N ASP A 368 -8.31 13.99 -9.67
CA ASP A 368 -9.69 13.56 -9.94
C ASP A 368 -10.47 13.50 -8.64
N TRP A 369 -11.49 14.34 -8.52
CA TRP A 369 -12.41 14.34 -7.39
C TRP A 369 -13.80 13.91 -7.87
N LYS A 370 -14.38 12.89 -7.24
CA LYS A 370 -15.75 12.44 -7.51
C LYS A 370 -16.68 12.93 -6.42
N ASP A 371 -17.73 13.66 -6.80
CA ASP A 371 -18.75 14.10 -5.87
C ASP A 371 -19.63 12.93 -5.38
N PRO A 372 -20.46 13.14 -4.34
CA PRO A 372 -21.38 12.11 -3.84
C PRO A 372 -22.43 11.60 -4.84
N ASN A 373 -22.63 12.30 -5.96
CA ASN A 373 -23.55 11.91 -7.04
C ASN A 373 -22.83 11.14 -8.16
N GLY A 374 -21.51 10.95 -8.06
CA GLY A 374 -20.69 10.28 -9.06
C GLY A 374 -20.17 11.19 -10.18
N GLN A 375 -20.36 12.51 -10.08
CA GLN A 375 -19.81 13.48 -11.02
C GLN A 375 -18.32 13.69 -10.76
N THR A 376 -17.49 13.48 -11.77
CA THR A 376 -16.05 13.75 -11.70
C THR A 376 -15.77 15.23 -11.98
N TYR A 377 -14.84 15.79 -11.20
CA TYR A 377 -14.24 17.10 -11.38
C TYR A 377 -12.71 16.95 -11.35
N TYR A 378 -12.01 17.83 -12.07
CA TYR A 378 -10.56 17.87 -12.12
C TYR A 378 -10.07 19.10 -11.36
N ILE A 379 -9.32 18.89 -10.28
CA ILE A 379 -8.66 19.97 -9.54
C ILE A 379 -7.24 20.08 -10.09
N VAL A 380 -7.01 21.12 -10.89
CA VAL A 380 -5.77 21.37 -11.60
C VAL A 380 -4.96 22.37 -10.79
N HIS A 381 -3.84 21.92 -10.22
CA HIS A 381 -2.83 22.77 -9.61
C HIS A 381 -1.68 22.99 -10.58
N MET A 382 -1.39 24.24 -10.90
CA MET A 382 -0.26 24.63 -11.74
C MET A 382 0.79 25.37 -10.91
N LEU A 383 2.06 25.04 -11.12
CA LEU A 383 3.15 25.58 -10.32
C LEU A 383 4.38 25.87 -11.18
N LEU A 384 4.96 27.06 -11.00
CA LEU A 384 6.18 27.46 -11.69
C LEU A 384 7.41 26.74 -11.09
N ALA A 385 8.38 26.40 -11.94
CA ALA A 385 9.61 25.77 -11.50
C ALA A 385 10.41 26.59 -10.47
N THR A 386 10.37 27.92 -10.58
CA THR A 386 11.01 28.82 -9.62
C THR A 386 10.42 28.72 -8.20
N ALA A 387 9.12 28.41 -8.07
CA ALA A 387 8.51 28.19 -6.77
C ALA A 387 8.94 26.84 -6.19
N MET A 388 9.04 25.80 -7.02
CA MET A 388 9.57 24.49 -6.61
C MET A 388 11.01 24.59 -6.15
N ASP A 389 11.88 25.30 -6.86
CA ASP A 389 13.28 25.47 -6.48
C ASP A 389 13.40 26.16 -5.11
N GLN A 390 12.58 27.18 -4.84
CA GLN A 390 12.53 27.85 -3.54
C GLN A 390 11.99 26.96 -2.41
N TRP A 391 11.16 25.97 -2.71
CA TRP A 391 10.75 25.00 -1.71
C TRP A 391 11.85 23.96 -1.47
N LEU A 392 12.47 23.48 -2.54
CA LEU A 392 13.54 22.49 -2.46
C LEU A 392 14.80 23.02 -1.77
N ASP A 393 15.09 24.31 -1.88
CA ASP A 393 16.20 24.95 -1.15
C ASP A 393 15.81 25.41 0.28
N GLY A 394 14.54 25.22 0.68
CA GLY A 394 14.03 25.59 1.99
C GLY A 394 13.70 27.07 2.17
N THR A 395 13.75 27.89 1.10
CA THR A 395 13.39 29.32 1.14
C THR A 395 11.91 29.55 1.46
N ILE A 396 11.02 28.63 1.07
CA ILE A 396 9.59 28.68 1.39
C ILE A 396 9.09 27.37 2.00
N THR A 397 8.05 27.45 2.83
CA THR A 397 7.41 26.26 3.40
C THR A 397 6.54 25.52 2.36
N ALA A 398 6.13 24.30 2.69
CA ALA A 398 5.20 23.52 1.87
C ALA A 398 3.85 24.24 1.68
N GLU A 399 3.35 24.88 2.72
CA GLU A 399 2.11 25.67 2.67
C GLU A 399 2.26 26.89 1.76
N ALA A 400 3.41 27.57 1.84
CA ALA A 400 3.73 28.69 0.97
C ALA A 400 3.89 28.26 -0.49
N LEU A 401 4.40 27.06 -0.75
CA LEU A 401 4.46 26.48 -2.09
C LEU A 401 3.06 26.22 -2.65
N LEU A 402 2.19 25.55 -1.89
CA LEU A 402 0.80 25.29 -2.29
C LEU A 402 0.01 26.59 -2.51
N ALA A 403 0.21 27.59 -1.65
CA ALA A 403 -0.42 28.91 -1.79
C ALA A 403 0.01 29.66 -3.06
N ARG A 404 1.15 29.28 -3.66
CA ARG A 404 1.63 29.81 -4.94
C ARG A 404 1.17 29.00 -6.14
N SER A 405 0.58 27.82 -5.93
CA SER A 405 -0.03 27.08 -7.03
C SER A 405 -1.27 27.82 -7.52
N GLU A 406 -1.40 27.97 -8.83
CA GLU A 406 -2.65 28.41 -9.44
C GLU A 406 -3.60 27.22 -9.48
N VAL A 407 -4.80 27.38 -8.91
CA VAL A 407 -5.77 26.29 -8.83
C VAL A 407 -6.99 26.59 -9.70
N GLN A 408 -7.29 25.66 -10.59
CA GLN A 408 -8.48 25.66 -11.41
C GLN A 408 -9.28 24.39 -11.15
N VAL A 409 -10.61 24.48 -11.13
CA VAL A 409 -11.49 23.30 -11.07
C VAL A 409 -12.26 23.21 -12.36
N LEU A 410 -12.21 22.05 -13.00
CA LEU A 410 -12.92 21.73 -14.24
C LEU A 410 -13.97 20.64 -13.96
N ASP A 411 -15.10 20.66 -14.66
CA ASP A 411 -15.98 19.50 -14.74
C ASP A 411 -15.44 18.45 -15.73
N GLN A 412 -16.16 17.33 -15.86
CA GLN A 412 -15.79 16.23 -16.77
C GLN A 412 -15.67 16.63 -18.25
N ASP A 413 -16.30 17.75 -18.64
CA ASP A 413 -16.27 18.28 -20.01
C ASP A 413 -15.12 19.30 -20.21
N GLY A 414 -14.30 19.52 -19.16
CA GLY A 414 -13.22 20.51 -19.17
C GLY A 414 -13.71 21.94 -18.99
N THR A 415 -14.97 22.14 -18.59
CA THR A 415 -15.52 23.48 -18.37
C THR A 415 -15.11 23.98 -16.99
N PRO A 416 -14.57 25.21 -16.87
CA PRO A 416 -14.24 25.77 -15.56
C PRO A 416 -15.47 25.94 -14.67
N VAL A 417 -15.40 25.42 -13.46
CA VAL A 417 -16.42 25.60 -12.40
C VAL A 417 -15.86 26.44 -11.26
N SER A 418 -16.74 27.01 -10.43
CA SER A 418 -16.29 27.84 -9.30
C SER A 418 -15.59 26.98 -8.24
N GLY A 419 -14.27 27.11 -8.14
CA GLY A 419 -13.46 26.43 -7.12
C GLY A 419 -13.76 26.85 -5.68
N LYS A 420 -14.60 27.89 -5.46
CA LYS A 420 -14.97 28.38 -4.13
C LYS A 420 -15.62 27.30 -3.26
N ASP A 421 -16.32 26.35 -3.89
CA ASP A 421 -17.00 25.26 -3.22
C ASP A 421 -16.11 24.04 -2.94
N PHE A 422 -14.94 23.95 -3.57
CA PHE A 422 -14.00 22.82 -3.44
C PHE A 422 -12.88 23.14 -2.45
N ILE A 423 -12.36 24.36 -2.52
CA ILE A 423 -11.30 24.85 -1.65
C ILE A 423 -11.93 25.33 -0.33
N ASN A 424 -12.84 26.31 -0.35
CA ASN A 424 -13.27 26.97 0.90
C ASN A 424 -14.30 26.20 1.74
N LYS A 425 -15.13 25.31 1.15
CA LYS A 425 -16.07 24.50 1.95
C LYS A 425 -15.38 23.36 2.70
N ASN A 426 -14.18 22.97 2.29
CA ASN A 426 -13.37 21.92 2.93
C ASN A 426 -12.38 22.45 3.98
N PHE A 427 -12.23 23.78 4.14
CA PHE A 427 -11.41 24.40 5.20
C PHE A 427 -12.22 24.94 6.38
N THR A 428 -13.56 24.85 6.31
CA THR A 428 -14.36 25.04 7.52
C THR A 428 -14.58 23.64 8.07
N PRO A 429 -14.18 23.32 9.32
CA PRO A 429 -14.64 22.10 9.97
C PRO A 429 -16.15 22.25 10.09
N THR A 430 -16.85 21.80 9.05
CA THR A 430 -18.28 21.60 9.14
C THR A 430 -18.38 20.35 9.99
N ASN A 431 -19.14 20.43 11.09
CA ASN A 431 -19.48 19.29 11.92
C ASN A 431 -20.32 18.29 11.10
N GLY A 432 -19.70 17.69 10.07
CA GLY A 432 -20.23 16.55 9.37
C GLY A 432 -20.29 15.39 10.35
N PRO A 433 -21.24 14.46 10.17
CA PRO A 433 -21.25 13.24 10.96
C PRO A 433 -19.90 12.55 10.81
N SER A 434 -19.27 12.21 11.93
CA SER A 434 -18.08 11.36 11.97
C SER A 434 -18.37 10.07 11.20
N VAL A 435 -17.40 9.60 10.41
CA VAL A 435 -17.47 8.30 9.75
C VAL A 435 -16.65 7.33 10.58
N ASP A 436 -17.30 6.28 11.06
CA ASP A 436 -16.68 5.22 11.84
C ASP A 436 -16.24 4.09 10.89
N VAL A 437 -14.96 3.73 10.94
CA VAL A 437 -14.37 2.69 10.08
C VAL A 437 -13.69 1.66 10.95
N SER A 438 -14.15 0.42 10.92
CA SER A 438 -13.47 -0.68 11.62
C SER A 438 -12.18 -1.06 10.90
N ARG A 439 -11.10 -1.21 11.66
CA ARG A 439 -9.74 -1.51 11.19
C ARG A 439 -9.12 -2.62 12.04
N THR A 440 -8.03 -3.20 11.54
CA THR A 440 -7.21 -4.17 12.27
C THR A 440 -5.73 -3.89 12.07
N VAL A 441 -4.91 -4.19 13.07
CA VAL A 441 -3.45 -4.13 13.01
C VAL A 441 -2.83 -5.38 13.64
N THR A 442 -1.75 -5.89 13.06
CA THR A 442 -1.12 -7.15 13.48
C THR A 442 0.37 -6.97 13.73
N ALA A 443 0.88 -7.54 14.83
CA ALA A 443 2.30 -7.64 15.14
C ALA A 443 2.68 -9.11 15.39
N GLN A 444 3.91 -9.47 15.07
CA GLN A 444 4.41 -10.84 15.24
C GLN A 444 5.91 -10.88 15.51
N VAL A 445 6.37 -11.93 16.19
CA VAL A 445 7.77 -12.31 16.33
C VAL A 445 7.92 -13.70 15.71
N THR A 446 8.81 -13.84 14.72
CA THR A 446 9.09 -15.13 14.05
C THR A 446 10.47 -15.66 14.41
N GLU A 447 10.65 -16.99 14.41
CA GLU A 447 11.96 -17.62 14.63
C GLU A 447 12.61 -17.88 13.27
N GLU A 448 13.71 -17.19 13.00
CA GLU A 448 14.52 -17.40 11.80
C GLU A 448 15.82 -18.11 12.13
N SER A 449 16.45 -18.70 11.10
CA SER A 449 17.75 -19.42 11.21
C SER A 449 18.90 -18.60 11.84
N TRP A 450 18.73 -17.29 12.00
CA TRP A 450 19.70 -16.33 12.53
C TRP A 450 19.19 -15.53 13.74
N GLY A 451 18.00 -15.84 14.27
CA GLY A 451 17.44 -15.24 15.47
C GLY A 451 15.95 -14.93 15.39
N GLU A 452 15.40 -14.35 16.45
CA GLU A 452 14.01 -13.88 16.48
C GLU A 452 13.86 -12.56 15.71
N GLN A 453 12.79 -12.46 14.93
CA GLN A 453 12.46 -11.31 14.09
C GLN A 453 11.12 -10.71 14.52
N LEU A 454 11.16 -9.51 15.11
CA LEU A 454 9.95 -8.72 15.40
C LEU A 454 9.49 -7.98 14.15
N SER A 455 8.27 -8.26 13.72
CA SER A 455 7.50 -7.49 12.76
C SER A 455 6.41 -6.73 13.53
N ALA A 456 6.63 -5.43 13.75
CA ALA A 456 5.69 -4.59 14.46
C ALA A 456 4.51 -4.20 13.57
N GLY A 457 3.31 -4.17 14.16
CA GLY A 457 2.12 -3.67 13.48
C GLY A 457 2.10 -2.15 13.52
N ILE A 458 2.03 -1.50 12.36
CA ILE A 458 2.01 -0.04 12.28
C ILE A 458 0.65 0.39 11.74
N PHE A 459 0.01 1.32 12.43
CA PHE A 459 -1.22 1.93 11.95
C PHE A 459 -1.24 3.43 12.25
N ARG A 460 -2.13 4.14 11.58
CA ARG A 460 -2.24 5.60 11.68
C ARG A 460 -3.68 6.00 11.91
N VAL A 461 -3.88 6.86 12.90
CA VAL A 461 -5.11 7.61 13.08
C VAL A 461 -4.96 8.94 12.32
N PRO A 462 -5.85 9.27 11.37
CA PRO A 462 -5.72 10.48 10.57
C PRO A 462 -5.86 11.75 11.42
N LEU A 463 -5.32 12.87 10.93
CA LEU A 463 -5.42 14.18 11.59
C LEU A 463 -6.88 14.60 11.78
N GLY A 464 -7.22 15.06 12.98
CA GLY A 464 -8.60 15.36 13.38
C GLY A 464 -9.45 14.13 13.67
N GLY A 465 -8.89 12.92 13.57
CA GLY A 465 -9.55 11.67 13.88
C GLY A 465 -9.18 11.13 15.26
N SER A 466 -9.88 10.08 15.66
CA SER A 466 -9.53 9.27 16.83
C SER A 466 -9.71 7.79 16.52
N ALA A 467 -9.14 6.93 17.35
CA ALA A 467 -9.43 5.51 17.35
C ALA A 467 -9.77 5.04 18.76
N ASP A 468 -10.77 4.18 18.86
CA ASP A 468 -11.18 3.53 20.11
C ASP A 468 -11.78 2.14 19.84
N ASP A 469 -12.53 1.61 20.82
CA ASP A 469 -13.14 0.28 20.78
C ASP A 469 -12.12 -0.83 20.46
N PHE A 470 -10.89 -0.70 20.99
CA PHE A 470 -9.86 -1.68 20.74
C PHE A 470 -10.24 -3.06 21.32
N SER A 471 -10.05 -4.10 20.51
CA SER A 471 -10.31 -5.50 20.86
C SER A 471 -9.17 -6.39 20.39
N ILE A 472 -8.93 -7.49 21.11
CA ILE A 472 -8.00 -8.53 20.66
C ILE A 472 -8.76 -9.46 19.72
N GLU A 473 -8.48 -9.37 18.43
CA GLU A 473 -9.10 -10.24 17.42
C GLU A 473 -8.38 -11.60 17.36
N ALA A 474 -7.06 -11.61 17.61
CA ALA A 474 -6.26 -12.82 17.71
C ALA A 474 -5.05 -12.62 18.63
N LEU A 475 -4.69 -13.66 19.40
CA LEU A 475 -3.47 -13.74 20.21
C LEU A 475 -2.91 -15.15 20.09
N ASP A 476 -1.63 -15.27 19.71
CA ASP A 476 -0.93 -16.55 19.58
C ASP A 476 -0.73 -17.23 20.94
N GLU A 477 -0.65 -18.57 20.96
CA GLU A 477 -0.42 -19.34 22.19
C GLU A 477 0.92 -19.04 22.86
N ASN A 478 1.93 -18.66 22.08
CA ASN A 478 3.23 -18.25 22.59
C ASN A 478 3.27 -16.74 22.92
N ALA A 479 2.26 -15.97 22.51
CA ALA A 479 2.16 -14.58 22.89
C ALA A 479 1.71 -14.47 24.37
N THR A 480 2.60 -13.91 25.18
CA THR A 480 2.35 -13.56 26.58
C THR A 480 1.70 -12.19 26.75
N GLY A 481 1.52 -11.43 25.66
CA GLY A 481 0.91 -10.11 25.68
C GLY A 481 1.25 -9.29 24.44
N PHE A 482 1.00 -7.99 24.52
CA PHE A 482 1.41 -7.01 23.54
C PHE A 482 1.69 -5.66 24.20
N GLU A 483 2.42 -4.82 23.48
CA GLU A 483 2.64 -3.44 23.86
C GLU A 483 2.27 -2.53 22.70
N LEU A 484 1.53 -1.47 22.99
CA LEU A 484 1.17 -0.44 22.04
C LEU A 484 1.94 0.82 22.37
N PHE A 485 2.65 1.36 21.39
CA PHE A 485 3.45 2.57 21.50
C PHE A 485 2.87 3.67 20.64
N ASP A 486 3.02 4.90 21.11
CA ASP A 486 3.08 6.05 20.22
C ASP A 486 4.36 5.91 19.40
N ASN A 487 4.28 6.00 18.07
CA ASN A 487 5.43 5.78 17.18
C ASN A 487 6.58 6.76 17.39
N GLY A 488 6.42 7.76 18.26
CA GLY A 488 7.51 7.87 19.20
C GLY A 488 7.31 8.66 20.47
N ALA A 489 6.67 7.92 21.34
CA ALA A 489 7.21 7.71 22.66
C ALA A 489 7.60 6.22 22.82
N MET A 490 8.54 5.68 22.01
CA MET A 490 8.88 4.24 22.10
C MET A 490 9.56 3.82 23.42
N SER A 491 9.93 4.77 24.29
CA SER A 491 10.52 4.49 25.59
C SER A 491 9.53 3.98 26.64
N ALA A 492 8.22 4.16 26.41
CA ALA A 492 7.16 3.66 27.29
C ALA A 492 5.91 3.30 26.48
N PRO A 493 5.35 2.09 26.66
CA PRO A 493 4.11 1.73 25.98
C PRO A 493 2.93 2.55 26.52
N LEU A 494 2.04 2.97 25.62
CA LEU A 494 0.74 3.56 25.93
C LEU A 494 -0.15 2.54 26.67
N VAL A 495 -0.08 1.28 26.23
CA VAL A 495 -0.75 0.14 26.85
C VAL A 495 0.21 -1.05 26.79
N SER A 496 0.43 -1.69 27.94
CA SER A 496 0.93 -3.06 28.00
C SER A 496 -0.23 -3.93 28.46
N TRP A 497 -0.48 -5.00 27.71
CA TRP A 497 -1.51 -5.99 28.06
C TRP A 497 -0.87 -7.37 28.03
N HIS A 498 -1.12 -8.18 29.04
CA HIS A 498 -0.64 -9.55 29.14
C HIS A 498 -1.76 -10.58 29.00
N ALA A 499 -1.41 -11.76 28.52
CA ALA A 499 -2.35 -12.88 28.39
C ALA A 499 -3.03 -13.17 29.74
N GLY A 500 -4.35 -12.98 29.78
CA GLY A 500 -5.18 -13.12 30.99
C GLY A 500 -5.56 -11.81 31.66
N ASP A 501 -5.02 -10.68 31.21
CA ASP A 501 -5.45 -9.35 31.65
C ASP A 501 -6.85 -9.00 31.11
N ASP A 502 -7.52 -8.06 31.78
CA ASP A 502 -8.85 -7.58 31.41
C ASP A 502 -8.78 -6.67 30.17
N GLU A 503 -9.51 -7.03 29.11
CA GLU A 503 -9.67 -6.21 27.90
C GLU A 503 -10.42 -4.89 28.15
N ALA A 504 -10.99 -4.65 29.34
CA ALA A 504 -11.63 -3.38 29.67
C ALA A 504 -10.69 -2.18 29.51
N ALA A 505 -9.40 -2.33 29.84
CA ALA A 505 -8.40 -1.28 29.62
C ALA A 505 -8.17 -1.01 28.12
N LEU A 506 -8.26 -2.06 27.31
CA LEU A 506 -8.14 -1.97 25.85
C LEU A 506 -9.35 -1.26 25.24
N LYS A 507 -10.58 -1.61 25.65
CA LYS A 507 -11.80 -0.93 25.18
C LYS A 507 -11.91 0.53 25.64
N ALA A 508 -11.30 0.85 26.78
CA ALA A 508 -11.23 2.23 27.27
C ALA A 508 -10.11 3.04 26.59
N LEU A 509 -9.24 2.40 25.82
CA LEU A 509 -8.16 3.07 25.11
C LEU A 509 -8.74 3.98 24.03
N HIS A 510 -8.39 5.27 24.12
CA HIS A 510 -8.69 6.26 23.12
C HIS A 510 -7.40 6.87 22.59
N LEU A 511 -7.14 6.65 21.31
CA LEU A 511 -6.01 7.21 20.59
C LEU A 511 -6.48 8.41 19.78
N ASN A 512 -5.71 9.49 19.83
CA ASN A 512 -5.96 10.64 18.97
C ASN A 512 -5.28 10.42 17.62
N GLU A 513 -5.35 11.41 16.74
CA GLU A 513 -4.49 11.49 15.56
C GLU A 513 -3.01 11.20 15.88
N GLY A 514 -2.38 10.35 15.07
CA GLY A 514 -1.02 9.90 15.34
C GLY A 514 -0.66 8.63 14.57
N GLN A 515 0.61 8.22 14.69
CA GLN A 515 1.07 6.92 14.22
C GLN A 515 1.40 6.05 15.43
N TYR A 516 0.97 4.80 15.39
CA TYR A 516 1.08 3.88 16.51
C TYR A 516 1.75 2.59 16.07
N LEU A 517 2.49 2.01 17.01
CA LEU A 517 3.25 0.79 16.81
C LEU A 517 2.80 -0.26 17.81
N LEU A 518 2.39 -1.42 17.32
CA LEU A 518 2.02 -2.59 18.09
C LEU A 518 3.18 -3.58 18.06
N THR A 519 3.60 -4.08 19.22
CA THR A 519 4.53 -5.21 19.34
C THR A 519 3.84 -6.36 20.05
N VAL A 520 4.27 -7.59 19.77
CA VAL A 520 3.86 -8.76 20.53
C VAL A 520 4.92 -9.08 21.59
N LEU A 521 4.47 -9.51 22.78
CA LEU A 521 5.34 -10.02 23.84
C LEU A 521 5.26 -11.54 23.85
N GLY A 522 6.39 -12.24 23.82
CA GLY A 522 6.44 -13.70 23.85
C GLY A 522 7.65 -14.24 23.10
N PRO A 523 8.08 -15.48 23.37
CA PRO A 523 9.09 -16.15 22.56
C PRO A 523 8.55 -16.39 21.14
N ALA A 524 9.45 -16.38 20.17
CA ALA A 524 9.08 -16.76 18.81
C ALA A 524 8.62 -18.24 18.75
N PRO A 525 7.65 -18.59 17.89
CA PRO A 525 6.80 -17.68 17.11
C PRO A 525 5.62 -17.14 17.95
N ALA A 526 5.38 -15.83 17.95
CA ALA A 526 4.25 -15.21 18.64
C ALA A 526 3.58 -14.15 17.74
N SER A 527 2.28 -13.92 17.88
CA SER A 527 1.56 -12.86 17.15
C SER A 527 0.36 -12.31 17.93
N VAL A 528 -0.04 -11.09 17.59
CA VAL A 528 -1.22 -10.42 18.13
C VAL A 528 -1.89 -9.58 17.04
N THR A 529 -3.22 -9.63 16.95
CA THR A 529 -4.03 -8.77 16.09
C THR A 529 -5.03 -7.99 16.93
N LEU A 530 -4.99 -6.66 16.81
CA LEU A 530 -5.96 -5.76 17.42
C LEU A 530 -6.95 -5.27 16.38
N GLY A 531 -8.24 -5.30 16.72
CA GLY A 531 -9.29 -4.55 16.03
C GLY A 531 -9.48 -3.20 16.70
N TYR A 532 -9.90 -2.18 15.95
CA TYR A 532 -10.26 -0.86 16.48
C TYR A 532 -11.24 -0.14 15.55
N THR A 533 -11.97 0.83 16.08
CA THR A 533 -12.83 1.73 15.30
C THR A 533 -12.11 3.06 15.11
N GLU A 534 -11.94 3.48 13.87
CA GLU A 534 -11.38 4.78 13.51
C GLU A 534 -12.50 5.77 13.23
N HIS A 535 -12.54 6.87 13.97
CA HIS A 535 -13.44 7.98 13.80
C HIS A 535 -12.79 9.06 12.96
N GLN A 536 -13.25 9.23 11.73
CA GLN A 536 -12.76 10.27 10.85
C GLN A 536 -13.65 11.52 10.99
N SER A 537 -13.06 12.66 11.35
CA SER A 537 -13.72 13.95 11.13
C SER A 537 -13.66 14.28 9.64
N ARG A 538 -14.82 14.59 9.05
CA ARG A 538 -14.93 14.92 7.62
C ARG A 538 -14.40 16.30 7.31
#